data_AF-X1MC28-F1
#
_entry.id   AF-X1MC28-F1
#
_cell.length_a   1.000
_cell.length_b   1.000
_cell.length_c   1.000
_cell.angle_alpha   90.00
_cell.angle_beta   90.00
_cell.angle_gamma   90.00
#
_symmetry.space_group_name_H-M   'P 1'
#
loop_
_entity.id
_entity.type
_entity.pdbx_description
1 polymer ?
#
loop_
_entity_poly.entity_id
_entity_poly.type
_entity_poly.pdbx_seq_one_letter_code
_entity_poly.pdbx_strand_id
1 'polypeptide(L)'
;NCSFKGILEDFIDSIDAIEVLNTNIFKKDNQKALKFAKKHNLAFIASSDAHSPEFVGRGYLEIPGDQLSVQQIFQQIKNKNVRIIGRETNILGKGKNKNPSKTIPST
;
A
#
# COMPACT_ATOMS: atom_id res chain seq x y z
N ASN A 1 4.67 -26.49 0.18
CA ASN A 1 4.61 -25.24 0.98
C ASN A 1 5.85 -24.42 0.72
N CYS A 2 5.76 -23.45 -0.20
CA CYS A 2 6.80 -22.45 -0.36
C CYS A 2 6.51 -21.32 0.63
N SER A 3 7.05 -21.44 1.84
CA SER A 3 7.06 -20.35 2.81
C SER A 3 8.42 -19.67 2.78
N PHE A 4 8.44 -18.35 2.82
CA PHE A 4 9.66 -17.59 3.05
C PHE A 4 10.31 -18.05 4.37
N LYS A 5 11.61 -18.36 4.34
CA LYS A 5 12.38 -18.85 5.50
C LYS A 5 13.40 -17.84 6.02
N GLY A 6 13.50 -16.67 5.40
CA GLY A 6 14.43 -15.62 5.82
C GLY A 6 13.88 -14.77 6.97
N ILE A 7 14.71 -13.84 7.43
CA ILE A 7 14.33 -12.79 8.39
C ILE A 7 14.05 -11.53 7.57
N LEU A 8 12.90 -10.90 7.79
CA LEU A 8 12.47 -9.76 6.98
C LEU A 8 13.34 -8.51 7.25
N GLU A 9 13.81 -8.37 8.48
CA GLU A 9 14.68 -7.29 8.92
C GLU A 9 16.00 -7.21 8.13
N ASP A 10 16.53 -8.34 7.64
CA ASP A 10 17.77 -8.39 6.85
C ASP A 10 17.65 -7.63 5.51
N PHE A 11 16.43 -7.33 5.07
CA PHE A 11 16.16 -6.66 3.80
C PHE A 11 15.83 -5.18 3.93
N ILE A 12 15.76 -4.63 5.15
CA ILE A 12 15.34 -3.23 5.40
C ILE A 12 16.17 -2.24 4.59
N ASP A 13 17.49 -2.43 4.54
CA ASP A 13 18.40 -1.53 3.83
C ASP A 13 18.38 -1.71 2.30
N SER A 14 17.71 -2.77 1.81
CA SER A 14 17.62 -3.12 0.40
C SER A 14 16.30 -2.73 -0.27
N ILE A 15 15.33 -2.22 0.50
CA ILE A 15 14.00 -1.88 0.01
C ILE A 15 13.73 -0.38 0.16
N ASP A 16 13.13 0.22 -0.86
CA ASP A 16 12.74 1.64 -0.81
C ASP A 16 11.42 1.86 -0.04
N ALA A 17 10.49 0.91 -0.13
CA ALA A 17 9.15 1.02 0.45
C ALA A 17 8.47 -0.36 0.59
N ILE A 18 7.40 -0.41 1.37
CA ILE A 18 6.54 -1.60 1.53
C ILE A 18 5.12 -1.29 1.09
N GLU A 19 4.49 -2.23 0.39
CA GLU A 19 3.04 -2.16 0.13
C GLU A 19 2.27 -2.42 1.43
N VAL A 20 1.58 -1.39 1.93
CA VAL A 20 0.79 -1.48 3.17
C VAL A 20 -0.72 -1.59 2.90
N LEU A 21 -1.12 -1.47 1.64
CA LEU A 21 -2.47 -1.75 1.15
C LEU A 21 -2.40 -2.42 -0.22
N ASN A 22 -2.62 -3.72 -0.26
CA ASN A 22 -3.01 -4.47 -1.46
C ASN A 22 -4.51 -4.78 -1.38
N THR A 23 -5.29 -4.41 -2.40
CA THR A 23 -6.75 -4.60 -2.34
C THR A 23 -7.20 -6.05 -2.48
N ASN A 24 -6.33 -6.92 -2.98
CA ASN A 24 -6.60 -8.32 -3.25
C ASN A 24 -6.22 -9.25 -2.08
N ILE A 25 -5.72 -8.72 -0.97
CA ILE A 25 -5.38 -9.51 0.23
C ILE A 25 -6.25 -9.15 1.44
N PHE A 26 -6.19 -10.01 2.47
CA PHE A 26 -6.94 -9.80 3.70
C PHE A 26 -6.40 -8.63 4.53
N LYS A 27 -7.33 -7.92 5.18
CA LYS A 27 -7.05 -6.83 6.13
C LYS A 27 -5.94 -7.10 7.14
N LYS A 28 -5.91 -8.32 7.70
CA LYS A 28 -4.92 -8.70 8.71
C LYS A 28 -3.48 -8.63 8.17
N ASP A 29 -3.29 -8.90 6.88
CA ASP A 29 -1.97 -8.99 6.27
C ASP A 29 -1.47 -7.60 5.88
N ASN A 30 -2.34 -6.73 5.34
CA ASN A 30 -2.06 -5.30 5.20
C ASN A 30 -1.75 -4.64 6.55
N GLN A 31 -2.47 -4.98 7.62
CA GLN A 31 -2.18 -4.49 8.97
C GLN A 31 -0.80 -4.92 9.48
N LYS A 32 -0.32 -6.12 9.13
CA LYS A 32 1.04 -6.55 9.47
C LYS A 32 2.07 -5.73 8.70
N ALA A 33 1.86 -5.53 7.40
CA ALA A 33 2.73 -4.72 6.55
C ALA A 33 2.82 -3.26 7.07
N LEU A 34 1.68 -2.65 7.40
CA LEU A 34 1.64 -1.31 7.98
C LEU A 34 2.38 -1.22 9.31
N LYS A 35 2.17 -2.19 10.21
CA LYS A 35 2.90 -2.23 11.50
C LYS A 35 4.40 -2.36 11.29
N PHE A 36 4.83 -3.19 10.35
CA PHE A 36 6.25 -3.37 10.02
C PHE A 36 6.85 -2.09 9.44
N ALA A 37 6.18 -1.45 8.47
CA ALA A 37 6.62 -0.19 7.88
C ALA A 37 6.75 0.93 8.94
N LYS A 38 5.79 1.04 9.87
CA LYS A 38 5.87 2.00 10.99
C LYS A 38 7.01 1.69 11.95
N LYS A 39 7.17 0.42 12.36
CA LYS A 39 8.23 -0.04 13.28
C LYS A 39 9.62 0.30 12.75
N HIS A 40 9.85 0.15 11.45
CA HIS A 40 11.15 0.35 10.82
C HIS A 40 11.29 1.69 10.07
N ASN A 41 10.34 2.61 10.27
CA ASN A 41 10.31 3.92 9.61
C ASN A 41 10.45 3.85 8.07
N LEU A 42 9.93 2.81 7.43
CA LEU A 42 9.98 2.64 5.99
C LEU A 42 8.93 3.52 5.29
N ALA A 43 9.23 3.91 4.05
CA ALA A 43 8.21 4.44 3.15
C ALA A 43 7.20 3.34 2.78
N PHE A 44 6.04 3.74 2.28
CA PHE A 44 4.99 2.79 1.96
C PHE A 44 4.20 3.16 0.72
N ILE A 45 3.60 2.13 0.12
CA ILE A 45 2.78 2.24 -1.08
C ILE A 45 1.45 1.49 -0.95
N ALA A 46 0.57 1.68 -1.93
CA ALA A 46 -0.69 0.96 -2.07
C ALA A 46 -0.92 0.58 -3.54
N SER A 47 -1.44 -0.61 -3.80
CA SER A 47 -1.81 -1.07 -5.13
C SER A 47 -3.17 -1.76 -5.15
N SER A 48 -3.82 -1.69 -6.31
CA SER A 48 -5.02 -2.47 -6.58
C SER A 48 -4.70 -3.94 -6.84
N ASP A 49 -3.49 -4.25 -7.33
CA ASP A 49 -3.10 -5.61 -7.77
C ASP A 49 -4.15 -6.25 -8.70
N ALA A 50 -4.55 -5.47 -9.69
CA ALA A 50 -5.70 -5.76 -10.53
C ALA A 50 -5.34 -6.81 -11.59
N HIS A 51 -6.01 -7.96 -11.52
CA HIS A 51 -5.91 -9.03 -12.52
C HIS A 51 -7.04 -8.95 -13.58
N SER A 52 -7.97 -8.02 -13.43
CA SER A 52 -9.04 -7.75 -14.40
C SER A 52 -9.41 -6.25 -14.42
N PRO A 53 -9.88 -5.69 -15.55
CA PRO A 53 -10.08 -4.24 -15.71
C PRO A 53 -10.97 -3.59 -14.65
N GLU A 54 -11.99 -4.29 -14.15
CA GLU A 54 -12.92 -3.81 -13.13
C GLU A 54 -12.31 -3.63 -11.72
N PHE A 55 -11.06 -4.05 -11.54
CA PHE A 55 -10.31 -3.88 -10.30
C PHE A 55 -9.25 -2.77 -10.39
N VAL A 56 -8.98 -2.23 -11.58
CA VAL A 56 -8.03 -1.13 -11.77
C VAL A 56 -8.48 0.09 -10.96
N GLY A 57 -7.55 0.70 -10.22
CA GLY A 57 -7.81 1.90 -9.43
C GLY A 57 -8.59 1.67 -8.12
N ARG A 58 -8.81 0.42 -7.69
CA ARG A 58 -9.40 0.14 -6.37
C ARG A 58 -8.47 0.44 -5.20
N GLY A 59 -7.16 0.47 -5.47
CA GLY A 59 -6.10 0.78 -4.52
C GLY A 59 -5.03 1.60 -5.25
N TYR A 60 -4.70 2.76 -4.71
CA TYR A 60 -3.69 3.65 -5.29
C TYR A 60 -3.16 4.63 -4.23
N LEU A 61 -2.07 5.31 -4.58
CA LEU A 61 -1.56 6.46 -3.85
C LEU A 61 -2.05 7.76 -4.49
N GLU A 62 -2.59 8.65 -3.68
CA GLU A 62 -2.72 10.07 -4.02
C GLU A 62 -1.46 10.79 -3.55
N ILE A 63 -0.76 11.40 -4.51
CA ILE A 63 0.46 12.18 -4.25
C ILE A 63 0.10 13.65 -4.48
N PRO A 64 0.21 14.52 -3.46
CA PRO A 64 -0.12 15.92 -3.60
C PRO A 64 0.89 16.66 -4.48
N GLY A 65 0.38 17.53 -5.35
CA GLY A 65 1.17 18.38 -6.23
C GLY A 65 0.78 18.24 -7.70
N ASP A 66 1.00 19.31 -8.47
CA ASP A 66 0.72 19.35 -9.90
C ASP A 66 2.01 19.21 -10.71
N GLN A 67 1.94 18.56 -11.87
CA GLN A 67 3.06 18.44 -12.83
C GLN A 67 4.38 17.94 -12.22
N LEU A 68 4.29 17.02 -11.24
CA LEU A 68 5.47 16.46 -10.60
C LEU A 68 6.34 15.67 -11.58
N SER A 69 7.64 15.89 -11.51
CA SER A 69 8.63 14.99 -12.11
C SER A 69 8.64 13.64 -11.39
N VAL A 70 9.17 12.62 -12.06
CA VAL A 70 9.35 11.27 -11.50
C VAL A 70 10.19 11.31 -10.20
N GLN A 71 11.22 12.15 -10.16
CA GLN A 71 12.07 12.32 -8.99
C GLN A 71 11.28 12.91 -7.82
N GLN A 72 10.45 13.92 -8.08
CA GLN A 72 9.59 14.52 -7.05
C GLN A 72 8.58 13.50 -6.52
N ILE A 73 7.97 12.67 -7.39
CA ILE A 73 7.08 11.58 -6.97
C ILE A 73 7.79 10.64 -5.99
N PHE A 74 9.01 10.18 -6.31
CA PHE A 74 9.77 9.33 -5.40
C PHE A 74 10.08 10.02 -4.08
N GLN A 75 10.41 11.31 -4.09
CA GLN A 75 10.65 12.08 -2.87
C GLN A 75 9.39 12.17 -2.01
N GLN A 76 8.21 12.41 -2.60
CA GLN A 76 6.94 12.42 -1.86
C GLN A 76 6.68 11.06 -1.19
N ILE A 77 6.92 9.95 -1.90
CA ILE A 77 6.77 8.59 -1.35
C ILE A 77 7.78 8.34 -0.22
N LYS A 78 9.07 8.65 -0.42
CA LYS A 78 10.13 8.47 0.58
C LYS A 78 9.86 9.30 1.84
N ASN A 79 9.35 10.51 1.68
CA ASN A 79 8.95 11.41 2.77
C ASN A 79 7.58 11.07 3.36
N LYS A 80 6.91 10.03 2.87
CA LYS A 80 5.57 9.59 3.29
C LYS A 80 4.51 10.68 3.14
N ASN A 81 4.72 11.66 2.26
CA ASN A 81 3.72 12.68 1.97
C ASN A 81 2.79 12.17 0.87
N VAL A 82 2.04 11.11 1.20
CA VAL A 82 1.10 10.44 0.30
C VAL A 82 -0.14 10.06 1.06
N ARG A 83 -1.27 9.96 0.35
CA ARG A 83 -2.53 9.45 0.89
C ARG A 83 -2.81 8.11 0.25
N ILE A 84 -3.05 7.11 1.07
CA ILE A 84 -3.51 5.80 0.60
C ILE A 84 -4.99 5.90 0.32
N ILE A 85 -5.42 5.43 -0.85
CA ILE A 85 -6.83 5.29 -1.20
C ILE A 85 -7.10 3.83 -1.58
N GLY A 86 -8.16 3.28 -1.00
CA GLY A 86 -8.67 1.98 -1.39
C GLY A 86 -9.30 1.22 -0.24
N ARG A 87 -9.76 0.00 -0.55
CA ARG A 87 -10.28 -0.94 0.44
C ARG A 87 -9.92 -2.37 0.05
N GLU A 88 -9.56 -3.12 1.07
CA GLU A 88 -9.17 -4.52 1.04
C GLU A 88 -10.41 -5.39 0.83
N THR A 89 -10.20 -6.62 0.35
CA THR A 89 -11.27 -7.62 0.30
C THR A 89 -11.71 -7.97 1.74
N ASN A 90 -13.00 -7.80 2.03
CA ASN A 90 -13.61 -8.28 3.27
C ASN A 90 -14.09 -9.72 3.09
N ILE A 91 -13.98 -10.52 4.15
CA ILE A 91 -14.41 -11.93 4.22
C ILE A 91 -15.90 -12.10 3.86
N LEU A 92 -16.70 -11.05 4.06
CA LEU A 92 -18.11 -10.99 3.67
C LEU A 92 -18.29 -9.96 2.56
N GLY A 93 -18.42 -10.47 1.33
CA GLY A 93 -18.92 -9.71 0.19
C GLY A 93 -17.91 -9.47 -0.93
N LYS A 94 -17.97 -10.33 -1.95
CA LYS A 94 -17.94 -9.90 -3.36
C LYS A 94 -19.18 -9.02 -3.62
N GLY A 95 -19.26 -7.87 -2.95
CA GLY A 95 -20.37 -6.93 -3.04
C GLY A 95 -19.85 -5.65 -3.68
N LYS A 96 -20.47 -5.24 -4.78
CA LYS A 96 -20.22 -3.96 -5.45
C LYS A 96 -20.31 -2.83 -4.42
N ASN A 97 -19.17 -2.32 -3.95
CA ASN A 97 -19.16 -1.24 -2.97
C ASN A 97 -18.47 -0.02 -3.59
N LYS A 98 -19.28 1.02 -3.79
CA LYS A 98 -18.85 2.36 -4.16
C LYS A 98 -17.94 2.91 -3.07
N ASN A 99 -16.79 3.44 -3.47
CA ASN A 99 -15.67 3.91 -2.65
C ASN A 99 -16.07 4.71 -1.40
N PRO A 100 -15.89 4.19 -0.18
CA PRO A 100 -15.53 5.00 0.97
C PRO A 100 -14.01 4.96 1.09
N SER A 101 -13.33 6.05 0.74
CA SER A 101 -11.89 6.20 0.88
C SER A 101 -11.48 6.03 2.34
N LYS A 102 -10.58 5.08 2.63
CA LYS A 102 -9.82 5.12 3.87
C LYS A 102 -8.58 5.94 3.63
N THR A 103 -8.54 7.15 4.16
CA THR A 103 -7.27 7.87 4.30
C THR A 103 -6.57 7.26 5.51
N ILE A 104 -5.53 6.46 5.28
CA ILE A 104 -4.61 6.09 6.35
C ILE A 104 -3.65 7.28 6.47
N PRO A 105 -3.64 8.02 7.59
CA PRO A 105 -2.70 9.11 7.77
C PRO A 105 -1.29 8.55 7.66
N SER A 106 -0.43 9.31 7.00
CA SER A 106 0.96 8.94 6.75
C SER A 106 1.84 8.91 7.99
N THR A 107 1.28 9.30 9.13
CA THR A 107 1.90 9.37 10.45
C THR A 107 1.36 8.30 11.39
#